data_AF-A0A7K2LW67-F1
#
_entry.id   AF-A0A7K2LW67-F1
#
_cell.length_a   1.000
_cell.length_b   1.000
_cell.length_c   1.000
_cell.angle_alpha   90.00
_cell.angle_beta   90.00
_cell.angle_gamma   90.00
#
_symmetry.space_group_name_H-M   'P 1'
#
loop_
_entity.id
_entity.type
_entity.pdbx_description
1 polymer ?
#
loop_
_entity_poly.entity_id
_entity_poly.type
_entity_poly.pdbx_seq_one_letter_code
_entity_poly.pdbx_strand_id
1 'polypeptide(L)'
;GLVESPDADIDVGIDRLARGLVGADPGHLGLVADALLTGARRDDDIALLLMRYDGLAVRPLRESWTVWRVPEAVRHARRFTRRTLRAWGVTEETDAALLVVSELVTNALVHTEGQVRLDLTLVSHRLRIAVADGSPRTPVKPPSIGWEATGGRGIYLVEALSAAWGTLPVGGGKQVWCELPLRG
;
A
#
# COMPACT_ATOMS: atom_id res chain seq x y z
N GLY A 1 -22.17 8.06 16.24
CA GLY A 1 -20.80 8.61 16.26
C GLY A 1 -20.69 9.98 15.63
N LEU A 2 -20.38 10.10 14.33
CA LEU A 2 -20.25 11.40 13.64
C LEU A 2 -21.05 11.49 12.33
N VAL A 3 -21.13 10.37 11.59
CA VAL A 3 -21.89 10.26 10.33
C VAL A 3 -23.14 9.41 10.46
N GLU A 4 -23.13 8.40 11.33
CA GLU A 4 -24.26 7.50 11.57
C GLU A 4 -24.64 7.55 13.05
N SER A 5 -25.94 7.56 13.33
CA SER A 5 -26.49 7.49 14.68
C SER A 5 -27.86 6.81 14.67
N PRO A 6 -28.38 6.33 15.82
CA PRO A 6 -29.71 5.71 15.88
C PRO A 6 -30.84 6.60 15.33
N ASP A 7 -30.65 7.92 15.33
CA ASP A 7 -31.65 8.91 14.90
C ASP A 7 -31.31 9.57 13.54
N ALA A 8 -30.21 9.17 12.88
CA ALA A 8 -29.79 9.76 11.61
C ALA A 8 -29.00 8.77 10.73
N ASP A 9 -29.45 8.67 9.48
CA ASP A 9 -28.82 7.87 8.42
C ASP A 9 -27.41 8.41 8.06
N ILE A 10 -26.56 7.51 7.57
CA ILE A 10 -25.17 7.77 7.20
C ILE A 10 -25.05 8.91 6.17
N ASP A 11 -25.92 8.92 5.17
CA ASP A 11 -25.90 9.92 4.09
C ASP A 11 -26.15 11.33 4.63
N VAL A 12 -27.08 11.46 5.59
CA VAL A 12 -27.40 12.75 6.24
C VAL A 12 -26.20 13.27 7.02
N GLY A 13 -25.48 12.38 7.71
CA GLY A 13 -24.25 12.72 8.41
C GLY A 13 -23.10 13.10 7.49
N ILE A 14 -22.94 12.41 6.35
CA ILE A 14 -21.95 12.76 5.31
C ILE A 14 -22.26 14.14 4.73
N ASP A 15 -23.51 14.42 4.37
CA ASP A 15 -23.93 15.72 3.82
C ASP A 15 -23.74 16.87 4.81
N ARG A 16 -23.93 16.60 6.11
CA ARG A 16 -23.63 17.56 7.17
C ARG A 16 -22.14 17.87 7.25
N LEU A 17 -21.28 16.85 7.24
CA LEU A 17 -19.83 17.04 7.23
C LEU A 17 -19.36 17.77 5.98
N ALA A 18 -19.87 17.39 4.80
CA ALA A 18 -19.54 18.05 3.54
C ALA A 18 -19.89 19.54 3.59
N ARG A 19 -21.08 19.90 4.10
CA ARG A 19 -21.46 21.31 4.29
C ARG A 19 -20.57 22.05 5.28
N GLY A 20 -20.15 21.42 6.37
CA GLY A 20 -19.22 22.02 7.33
C GLY A 20 -17.81 22.24 6.76
N LEU A 21 -17.42 21.48 5.74
CA LEU A 21 -16.18 21.67 4.99
C LEU A 21 -16.32 22.78 3.92
N VAL A 22 -17.52 23.00 3.39
CA VAL A 22 -17.77 24.07 2.41
C VAL A 22 -17.62 25.43 3.08
N GLY A 23 -16.57 26.17 2.70
CA GLY A 23 -16.25 27.49 3.26
C GLY A 23 -15.31 27.45 4.46
N ALA A 24 -14.90 26.26 4.91
CA ALA A 24 -13.85 26.11 5.90
C ALA A 24 -12.51 26.56 5.33
N ASP A 25 -11.70 27.23 6.15
CA ASP A 25 -10.32 27.56 5.77
C ASP A 25 -9.41 26.33 6.00
N PRO A 26 -8.89 25.70 4.93
CA PRO A 26 -8.01 24.54 5.07
C PRO A 26 -6.68 24.88 5.77
N GLY A 27 -6.32 26.17 5.90
CA GLY A 27 -5.18 26.62 6.70
C GLY A 27 -5.32 26.42 8.21
N HIS A 28 -6.54 26.21 8.71
CA HIS A 28 -6.85 26.16 10.15
C HIS A 28 -7.60 24.88 10.54
N LEU A 29 -7.04 23.71 10.23
CA LEU A 29 -7.71 22.40 10.43
C LEU A 29 -8.24 22.14 11.85
N GLY A 30 -7.63 22.72 12.89
CA GLY A 30 -8.17 22.62 14.26
C GLY A 30 -9.55 23.27 14.39
N LEU A 31 -9.72 24.47 13.84
CA LEU A 31 -11.02 25.16 13.83
C LEU A 31 -12.04 24.42 12.96
N VAL A 32 -11.59 23.83 11.85
CA VAL A 32 -12.44 22.99 11.01
C VAL A 32 -12.90 21.74 11.77
N ALA A 33 -12.00 21.08 12.51
CA ALA A 33 -12.35 19.94 13.34
C ALA A 33 -13.37 20.32 14.42
N ASP A 34 -13.12 21.42 15.14
CA ASP A 34 -14.04 21.91 16.17
C ASP A 34 -15.43 22.22 15.60
N ALA A 35 -15.49 22.89 14.44
CA ALA A 35 -16.74 23.19 13.76
C ALA A 35 -17.49 21.91 13.33
N LEU A 36 -16.78 20.91 12.79
CA LEU A 36 -17.40 19.64 12.38
C LEU A 36 -17.87 18.79 13.56
N LEU A 37 -17.20 18.91 14.71
CA LEU A 37 -17.60 18.23 15.95
C LEU A 37 -18.71 18.98 16.71
N THR A 38 -19.00 20.24 16.35
CA THR A 38 -20.06 21.04 16.96
C THR A 38 -21.42 20.44 16.60
N GLY A 39 -22.02 19.67 17.52
CA GLY A 39 -23.27 18.95 17.31
C GLY A 39 -23.12 17.44 17.09
N ALA A 40 -21.91 16.90 17.21
CA ALA A 40 -21.71 15.46 17.40
C ALA A 40 -22.15 15.06 18.81
N ARG A 41 -22.81 13.90 18.94
CA ARG A 41 -23.20 13.36 20.25
C ARG A 41 -21.93 12.93 20.98
N ARG A 42 -21.78 13.38 22.23
CA ARG A 42 -20.61 13.08 23.08
C ARG A 42 -20.65 11.71 23.73
N ASP A 43 -21.69 10.94 23.46
CA ASP A 43 -21.93 9.63 24.07
C ASP A 43 -21.18 8.50 23.34
N ASP A 44 -20.56 8.79 22.19
CA ASP A 44 -19.72 7.88 21.41
C ASP A 44 -18.27 8.40 21.33
N ASP A 45 -17.30 7.48 21.30
CA ASP A 45 -15.92 7.81 20.95
C ASP A 45 -15.82 8.20 19.46
N ILE A 46 -15.32 9.40 19.18
CA ILE A 46 -15.17 9.93 17.82
C ILE A 46 -13.69 10.19 17.53
N ALA A 47 -13.20 9.60 16.44
CA ALA A 47 -11.92 9.97 15.84
C ALA A 47 -12.17 10.67 14.50
N LEU A 48 -11.65 11.89 14.35
CA LEU A 48 -11.69 12.66 13.09
C LEU A 48 -10.25 12.93 12.63
N LEU A 49 -9.93 12.55 11.40
CA LEU A 49 -8.66 12.87 10.76
C LEU A 49 -8.91 13.86 9.61
N LEU A 50 -8.48 15.10 9.79
CA LEU A 50 -8.47 16.11 8.73
C LEU A 50 -7.05 16.24 8.19
N MET A 51 -6.91 16.22 6.86
CA MET A 51 -5.65 16.42 6.18
C MET A 51 -5.84 17.47 5.10
N ARG A 52 -5.07 18.56 5.17
CA ARG A 52 -4.90 19.48 4.05
C ARG A 52 -3.91 18.86 3.09
N TYR A 53 -4.33 18.71 1.84
CA TYR A 53 -3.49 18.21 0.77
C TYR A 53 -3.15 19.35 -0.18
N ASP A 54 -1.91 19.83 -0.13
CA ASP A 54 -1.39 20.91 -0.97
C ASP A 54 -0.86 20.43 -2.34
N GLY A 55 -1.24 19.21 -2.74
CA GLY A 55 -0.67 18.55 -3.90
C GLY A 55 0.60 17.77 -3.58
N LEU A 56 1.21 17.19 -4.62
CA LEU A 56 2.51 16.54 -4.52
C LEU A 56 3.54 17.42 -5.22
N ALA A 57 4.61 17.80 -4.52
CA ALA A 57 5.74 18.51 -5.11
C ALA A 57 6.37 17.73 -6.28
N VAL A 58 6.27 16.39 -6.24
CA VAL A 58 6.68 15.48 -7.30
C VAL A 58 5.53 14.54 -7.61
N ARG A 59 5.04 14.54 -8.85
CA ARG A 59 4.01 13.60 -9.27
C ARG A 59 4.59 12.17 -9.29
N PRO A 60 4.03 11.22 -8.51
CA PRO A 60 4.55 9.87 -8.46
C PRO A 60 4.26 9.15 -9.78
N LEU A 61 5.23 8.40 -10.28
CA LEU A 61 5.00 7.46 -11.38
C LEU A 61 4.44 6.17 -10.79
N ARG A 62 3.38 5.63 -11.40
CA ARG A 62 2.67 4.45 -10.91
C ARG A 62 2.29 3.54 -12.06
N GLU A 63 2.53 2.26 -11.89
CA GLU A 63 2.12 1.23 -12.84
C GLU A 63 1.68 0.00 -12.05
N SER A 64 0.59 -0.62 -12.51
CA SER A 64 -0.02 -1.79 -11.85
C SER A 64 -0.19 -2.93 -12.84
N TRP A 65 0.05 -4.15 -12.38
CA TRP A 65 -0.14 -5.36 -13.14
C TRP A 65 -0.88 -6.41 -12.31
N THR A 66 -1.84 -7.12 -12.90
CA THR A 66 -2.62 -8.14 -12.21
C THR A 66 -2.62 -9.44 -13.02
N VAL A 67 -2.51 -10.57 -12.33
CA VAL A 67 -2.48 -11.90 -12.95
C VAL A 67 -3.18 -12.93 -12.07
N TRP A 68 -3.74 -13.95 -12.69
CA TRP A 68 -4.14 -15.19 -12.01
C TRP A 68 -2.93 -16.11 -11.78
N ARG A 69 -3.11 -17.13 -10.94
CA ARG A 69 -2.06 -18.12 -10.68
C ARG A 69 -1.78 -18.98 -11.92
N VAL A 70 -0.77 -18.60 -12.69
CA VAL A 70 -0.27 -19.33 -13.88
C VAL A 70 1.25 -19.58 -13.78
N PRO A 71 1.80 -20.64 -14.40
CA PRO A 71 3.22 -20.98 -14.27
C PRO A 71 4.19 -19.84 -14.65
N GLU A 72 3.82 -19.03 -15.64
CA GLU A 72 4.67 -17.94 -16.16
C GLU A 72 4.50 -16.61 -15.38
N ALA A 73 3.66 -16.57 -14.35
CA ALA A 73 3.31 -15.33 -13.65
C ALA A 73 4.54 -14.56 -13.14
N VAL A 74 5.51 -15.25 -12.53
CA VAL A 74 6.75 -14.62 -12.05
C VAL A 74 7.58 -14.03 -13.20
N ARG A 75 7.67 -14.74 -14.33
CA ARG A 75 8.36 -14.25 -15.53
C ARG A 75 7.68 -13.01 -16.09
N HIS A 76 6.35 -12.98 -16.11
CA HIS A 76 5.58 -11.82 -16.56
C HIS A 76 5.73 -10.63 -15.61
N ALA A 77 5.70 -10.85 -14.29
CA ALA A 77 5.95 -9.81 -13.30
C ALA A 77 7.34 -9.17 -13.46
N ARG A 78 8.38 -9.98 -13.67
CA ARG A 78 9.74 -9.49 -13.96
C ARG A 78 9.80 -8.69 -15.26
N ARG A 79 9.15 -9.16 -16.32
CA ARG A 79 9.11 -8.44 -17.62
C ARG A 79 8.40 -7.10 -17.50
N PHE A 80 7.27 -7.08 -16.80
CA PHE A 80 6.53 -5.86 -16.49
C PHE A 80 7.43 -4.88 -15.72
N THR A 81 8.01 -5.32 -14.62
CA THR A 81 8.90 -4.51 -13.78
C THR A 81 10.06 -3.91 -14.56
N ARG A 82 10.79 -4.75 -15.33
CA ARG A 82 11.91 -4.27 -16.15
C ARG A 82 11.49 -3.21 -17.16
N ARG A 83 10.35 -3.40 -17.83
CA ARG A 83 9.82 -2.43 -18.79
C ARG A 83 9.46 -1.12 -18.11
N THR A 84 8.80 -1.20 -16.96
CA THR A 84 8.39 -0.04 -16.16
C THR A 84 9.60 0.76 -15.66
N LEU A 85 10.58 0.10 -15.03
CA LEU A 85 11.78 0.76 -14.52
C LEU A 85 12.59 1.43 -15.65
N ARG A 86 12.72 0.76 -16.80
CA ARG A 86 13.35 1.36 -17.98
C ARG A 86 12.61 2.60 -18.46
N ALA A 87 11.27 2.57 -18.50
CA ALA A 87 10.46 3.73 -18.90
C ALA A 87 10.57 4.89 -17.90
N TRP A 88 10.86 4.60 -16.64
CA TRP A 88 11.08 5.59 -15.58
C TRP A 88 12.53 6.03 -15.43
N GLY A 89 13.45 5.50 -16.24
CA GLY A 89 14.88 5.83 -16.17
C GLY A 89 15.62 5.21 -14.99
N VAL A 90 15.03 4.24 -14.27
CA VAL A 90 15.68 3.54 -13.16
C VAL A 90 16.49 2.38 -13.72
N THR A 91 17.83 2.46 -13.63
CA THR A 91 18.74 1.44 -14.16
C THR A 91 19.49 0.68 -13.07
N GLU A 92 20.08 1.38 -12.10
CA GLU A 92 21.00 0.77 -11.12
C GLU A 92 20.30 -0.25 -10.21
N GLU A 93 19.09 0.04 -9.74
CA GLU A 93 18.34 -0.82 -8.82
C GLU A 93 17.51 -1.88 -9.53
N THR A 94 17.60 -1.98 -10.86
CA THR A 94 16.75 -2.89 -11.65
C THR A 94 16.90 -4.34 -11.18
N ASP A 95 18.12 -4.82 -10.95
CA ASP A 95 18.33 -6.21 -10.56
C ASP A 95 17.82 -6.51 -9.15
N ALA A 96 18.03 -5.58 -8.21
CA ALA A 96 17.48 -5.69 -6.85
C ALA A 96 15.94 -5.69 -6.88
N ALA A 97 15.33 -4.79 -7.64
CA ALA A 97 13.88 -4.72 -7.81
C ALA A 97 13.31 -6.00 -8.45
N LEU A 98 13.97 -6.55 -9.47
CA LEU A 98 13.53 -7.80 -10.10
C LEU A 98 13.62 -9.01 -9.17
N LEU A 99 14.61 -9.04 -8.29
CA LEU A 99 14.77 -10.09 -7.29
C LEU A 99 13.66 -10.01 -6.24
N VAL A 100 13.44 -8.81 -5.67
CA VAL A 100 12.34 -8.53 -4.75
C VAL A 100 10.98 -8.90 -5.35
N VAL A 101 10.71 -8.49 -6.59
CA VAL A 101 9.45 -8.83 -7.28
C VAL A 101 9.30 -10.33 -7.43
N SER A 102 10.39 -11.05 -7.73
CA SER A 102 10.34 -12.51 -7.85
C SER A 102 9.95 -13.16 -6.53
N GLU A 103 10.55 -12.73 -5.42
CA GLU A 103 10.23 -13.26 -4.09
C GLU A 103 8.79 -12.93 -3.66
N LEU A 104 8.39 -11.67 -3.77
CA LEU A 104 7.05 -11.24 -3.33
C LEU A 104 5.93 -11.87 -4.16
N VAL A 105 6.09 -11.94 -5.49
CA VAL A 105 5.09 -12.56 -6.36
C VAL A 105 5.05 -14.07 -6.16
N THR A 106 6.19 -14.73 -5.96
CA THR A 106 6.22 -16.17 -5.65
C THR A 106 5.49 -16.46 -4.34
N ASN A 107 5.77 -15.70 -3.28
CA ASN A 107 5.08 -15.84 -2.00
C ASN A 107 3.56 -15.65 -2.12
N ALA A 108 3.13 -14.62 -2.86
CA ALA A 108 1.71 -14.39 -3.11
C ALA A 108 1.05 -15.58 -3.83
N LEU A 109 1.66 -16.06 -4.91
CA LEU A 109 1.14 -17.18 -5.73
C LEU A 109 1.11 -18.51 -4.99
N VAL A 110 2.02 -18.74 -4.03
CA VAL A 110 2.02 -19.95 -3.20
C VAL A 110 0.82 -19.97 -2.25
N HIS A 111 0.38 -18.82 -1.76
CA HIS A 111 -0.62 -18.73 -0.69
C HIS A 111 -2.02 -18.32 -1.14
N THR A 112 -2.16 -17.79 -2.36
CA THR A 112 -3.46 -17.40 -2.92
C THR A 112 -3.96 -18.37 -3.98
N GLU A 113 -5.27 -18.51 -4.06
CA GLU A 113 -5.97 -19.13 -5.19
C GLU A 113 -6.56 -18.07 -6.15
N GLY A 114 -6.47 -16.79 -5.77
CA GLY A 114 -7.01 -15.67 -6.52
C GLY A 114 -5.98 -14.95 -7.39
N GLN A 115 -6.32 -13.69 -7.71
CA GLN A 115 -5.43 -12.79 -8.42
C GLN A 115 -4.32 -12.25 -7.52
N VAL A 116 -3.15 -12.04 -8.12
CA VAL A 116 -2.03 -11.30 -7.55
C VAL A 116 -1.91 -9.96 -8.27
N ARG A 117 -1.86 -8.87 -7.52
CA ARG A 117 -1.60 -7.52 -8.04
C ARG A 117 -0.21 -7.07 -7.64
N LEU A 118 0.58 -6.63 -8.60
CA LEU A 118 1.87 -5.96 -8.42
C LEU A 118 1.70 -4.47 -8.72
N ASP A 119 2.01 -3.63 -7.75
CA ASP A 119 2.04 -2.18 -7.87
C ASP A 119 3.47 -1.68 -7.73
N LEU A 120 3.90 -0.86 -8.69
CA LEU A 120 5.16 -0.13 -8.65
C LEU A 120 4.83 1.35 -8.46
N THR A 121 5.51 2.01 -7.54
CA THR A 121 5.38 3.45 -7.33
C THR A 121 6.75 4.08 -7.16
N LEU A 122 7.09 5.03 -8.02
CA LEU A 122 8.31 5.82 -7.89
C LEU A 122 7.95 7.24 -7.43
N VAL A 123 8.48 7.64 -6.29
CA VAL A 123 8.36 9.00 -5.75
C VAL A 123 9.73 9.50 -5.36
N SER A 124 10.18 10.58 -5.99
CA SER A 124 11.54 11.10 -5.82
C SER A 124 12.59 9.98 -6.03
N HIS A 125 13.40 9.67 -5.01
CA HIS A 125 14.43 8.62 -5.05
C HIS A 125 14.03 7.34 -4.31
N ARG A 126 12.72 7.01 -4.30
CA ARG A 126 12.22 5.80 -3.64
C ARG A 126 11.30 5.03 -4.57
N LEU A 127 11.67 3.77 -4.82
CA LEU A 127 10.84 2.80 -5.52
C LEU A 127 10.12 1.92 -4.50
N ARG A 128 8.80 2.07 -4.42
CA ARG A 128 7.94 1.17 -3.67
C ARG A 128 7.45 0.04 -4.56
N ILE A 129 7.65 -1.19 -4.11
CA ILE A 129 7.15 -2.41 -4.73
C ILE A 129 6.12 -3.00 -3.77
N ALA A 130 4.90 -3.21 -4.23
CA ALA A 130 3.85 -3.80 -3.43
C ALA A 130 3.15 -4.95 -4.18
N VAL A 131 2.93 -6.06 -3.48
CA VAL A 131 2.23 -7.23 -4.01
C VAL A 131 1.04 -7.54 -3.12
N ALA A 132 -0.15 -7.49 -3.69
CA ALA A 132 -1.41 -7.83 -3.01
C ALA A 132 -1.98 -9.16 -3.52
N ASP A 133 -2.55 -9.93 -2.61
CA ASP A 133 -3.21 -11.21 -2.89
C ASP A 133 -4.39 -11.45 -1.95
N GLY A 134 -5.30 -12.35 -2.34
CA GLY A 134 -6.53 -12.64 -1.58
C GLY A 134 -6.34 -13.48 -0.31
N SER A 135 -5.12 -13.83 0.08
CA SER A 135 -4.84 -14.66 1.26
C SER A 135 -4.48 -13.78 2.46
N PRO A 136 -5.21 -13.87 3.58
CA PRO A 136 -4.94 -13.07 4.78
C PRO A 136 -3.68 -13.54 5.53
N ARG A 137 -3.07 -14.66 5.12
CA ARG A 137 -1.89 -15.23 5.79
C ARG A 137 -0.67 -14.33 5.62
N THR A 138 -0.25 -13.66 6.68
CA THR A 138 0.99 -12.86 6.71
C THR A 138 2.21 -13.73 6.38
N PRO A 139 3.20 -13.22 5.62
CA PRO A 139 4.46 -13.93 5.42
C PRO A 139 5.11 -14.23 6.77
N VAL A 140 5.36 -15.51 7.05
CA VAL A 140 6.07 -15.92 8.26
C VAL A 140 7.57 -15.78 8.01
N LYS A 141 8.25 -14.94 8.80
CA LYS A 141 9.72 -14.91 8.87
C LYS A 141 10.16 -16.07 9.78
N PRO A 142 10.78 -17.14 9.26
CA PRO A 142 11.25 -18.23 10.10
C PRO A 142 12.32 -17.70 11.06
N PRO A 143 12.35 -18.09 12.35
CA PRO A 143 13.30 -17.57 13.34
C PRO A 143 14.77 -17.92 13.03
N SER A 144 15.01 -18.93 12.19
CA SER A 144 16.34 -19.28 11.68
C SER A 144 16.24 -19.86 10.27
N ILE A 145 17.30 -19.67 9.47
CA ILE A 145 17.44 -20.31 8.17
C ILE A 145 18.09 -21.67 8.40
N GLY A 146 17.29 -22.74 8.44
CA GLY A 146 17.82 -24.08 8.33
C GLY A 146 18.60 -24.23 7.01
N TRP A 147 19.75 -24.88 7.04
CA TRP A 147 20.62 -25.08 5.87
C TRP A 147 19.89 -25.88 4.77
N GLU A 148 18.94 -26.72 5.15
CA GLU A 148 18.07 -27.53 4.28
C GLU A 148 16.75 -26.83 3.88
N ALA A 149 16.47 -25.63 4.39
CA ALA A 149 15.23 -24.91 4.07
C ALA A 149 15.29 -24.36 2.63
N THR A 150 14.50 -24.95 1.74
CA THR A 150 14.30 -24.53 0.34
C THR A 150 13.31 -23.37 0.19
N GLY A 151 12.63 -22.96 1.28
CA GLY A 151 11.72 -21.82 1.36
C GLY A 151 11.98 -20.94 2.58
N GLY A 152 11.44 -19.71 2.58
CA GLY A 152 11.51 -18.79 3.72
C GLY A 152 12.69 -17.81 3.73
N ARG A 153 13.61 -17.89 2.77
CA ARG A 153 14.69 -16.90 2.59
C ARG A 153 14.23 -15.63 1.86
N GLY A 154 13.13 -15.70 1.11
CA GLY A 154 12.65 -14.59 0.29
C GLY A 154 12.38 -13.32 1.09
N ILE A 155 11.84 -13.45 2.31
CA ILE A 155 11.58 -12.27 3.14
C ILE A 155 12.87 -11.67 3.74
N TYR A 156 13.86 -12.49 4.05
CA TYR A 156 15.19 -12.02 4.46
C TYR A 156 15.89 -11.25 3.34
N LEU A 157 15.71 -11.70 2.10
CA LEU A 157 16.24 -11.01 0.92
C LEU A 157 15.54 -9.67 0.70
N VAL A 158 14.21 -9.64 0.79
CA VAL A 158 13.43 -8.40 0.70
C VAL A 158 13.87 -7.42 1.78
N GLU A 159 13.98 -7.88 3.03
CA GLU A 159 14.44 -7.08 4.16
C GLU A 159 15.83 -6.51 3.92
N ALA A 160 16.81 -7.33 3.50
CA ALA A 160 18.18 -6.93 3.29
C ALA A 160 18.37 -5.90 2.14
N LEU A 161 17.51 -5.94 1.12
CA LEU A 161 17.57 -5.01 -0.02
C LEU A 161 16.75 -3.73 0.21
N SER A 162 15.81 -3.74 1.15
CA SER A 162 14.88 -2.65 1.37
C SER A 162 15.33 -1.68 2.47
N ALA A 163 15.01 -0.39 2.30
CA ALA A 163 15.09 0.57 3.40
C ALA A 163 13.96 0.36 4.42
N ALA A 164 12.80 -0.08 3.94
CA ALA A 164 11.65 -0.44 4.75
C ALA A 164 10.82 -1.51 4.03
N TRP A 165 10.16 -2.37 4.79
CA TRP A 165 9.18 -3.33 4.27
C TRP A 165 8.09 -3.60 5.31
N GLY A 166 6.97 -4.12 4.87
CA GLY A 166 5.86 -4.44 5.76
C GLY A 166 4.73 -5.21 5.08
N THR A 167 3.69 -5.52 5.88
CA THR A 167 2.46 -6.15 5.41
C THR A 167 1.26 -5.36 5.92
N LEU A 168 0.24 -5.19 5.07
CA LEU A 168 -1.01 -4.50 5.40
C LEU A 168 -2.19 -5.39 4.99
N PRO A 169 -3.25 -5.52 5.79
CA PRO A 169 -4.48 -6.20 5.37
C PRO A 169 -5.19 -5.37 4.29
N VAL A 170 -5.68 -6.02 3.23
CA VAL A 170 -6.40 -5.35 2.13
C VAL A 170 -7.54 -6.24 1.64
N GLY A 171 -8.80 -5.79 1.83
CA GLY A 171 -9.98 -6.42 1.23
C GLY A 171 -10.13 -7.93 1.48
N GLY A 172 -9.87 -8.40 2.70
CA GLY A 172 -9.91 -9.83 3.05
C GLY A 172 -8.62 -10.62 2.73
N GLY A 173 -7.69 -10.00 1.99
CA GLY A 173 -6.35 -10.49 1.75
C GLY A 173 -5.28 -9.62 2.42
N LYS A 174 -4.11 -9.56 1.79
CA LYS A 174 -2.98 -8.76 2.27
C LYS A 174 -2.23 -8.11 1.13
N GLN A 175 -1.45 -7.09 1.47
CA GLN A 175 -0.42 -6.50 0.63
C GLN A 175 0.92 -6.56 1.37
N VAL A 176 1.91 -7.18 0.76
CA VAL A 176 3.31 -7.14 1.20
C VAL A 176 4.03 -6.08 0.38
N TRP A 177 4.76 -5.18 1.02
CA TRP A 177 5.42 -4.07 0.34
C TRP A 177 6.84 -3.87 0.84
N CYS A 178 7.68 -3.28 0.00
CA CYS A 178 8.99 -2.78 0.39
C CYS A 178 9.35 -1.51 -0.38
N GLU A 179 10.35 -0.79 0.14
CA GLU A 179 10.88 0.43 -0.45
C GLU A 179 12.38 0.28 -0.70
N LEU A 180 12.77 0.43 -1.97
CA LEU A 180 14.16 0.46 -2.40
C LEU A 180 14.61 1.93 -2.51
N PRO A 181 15.69 2.33 -1.83
CA PRO A 181 16.31 3.62 -2.08
C PRO A 181 16.97 3.59 -3.47
N LEU A 182 16.72 4.61 -4.28
CA LEU A 182 17.45 4.80 -5.53
C LEU A 182 18.72 5.60 -5.25
N ARG A 183 19.87 5.07 -5.63
CA ARG A 183 21.13 5.79 -5.67
C ARG A 183 21.11 6.57 -6.99
N GLY A 184 21.23 7.89 -6.87
CA GLY A 184 21.23 8.81 -8.01
C GLY A 184 22.61 8.90 -8.66
#